data_AF-A0A6P0TW66-F1
#
_entry.id   AF-A0A6P0TW66-F1
#
_cell.length_a   1.000
_cell.length_b   1.000
_cell.length_c   1.000
_cell.angle_alpha   90.00
_cell.angle_beta   90.00
_cell.angle_gamma   90.00
#
_symmetry.space_group_name_H-M   'P 1'
#
loop_
_entity.id
_entity.type
_entity.pdbx_description
1 polymer ?
#
loop_
_entity_poly.entity_id
_entity_poly.type
_entity_poly.pdbx_seq_one_letter_code
_entity_poly.pdbx_strand_id
1 'polypeptide(L)'
;NKFGLPLLGSKNREFQAEAKRIVRQICDLIKHNFDLVVLQETLEIVRSLQNNVENIASQLREFNNLLNNLKNDYEKEQTDLKQLDFDEMSGEAIFAEEDINNCSQILLPPEELKSQLVQLSSEITKPSGDGKSIAIFLREKVREEGQVKEEINLTVDRLFGIRSTNIVTSVIKRFLQNYSSADRSTRLGQIMQEAEPLLPLDFNAPYFRDSDAKHSQLIGFKDTDDEGVKQFKNILVQDLGIDNNTLKPTQAEDQILIVKEYAAFPLRLIANLQQMRNPYIREMNSSTSFLHNDNQIFFADIIPPDAAKIEELEDIFYPCLALELIQKNGDELLEFQYYNDMRDTDYTAELSSVWNQALEELANRQDMTSALKNILDKEVEKIDEQLWENHYFLKLQKFVKQIDNLPEDDLNYPYKDTVVGTPPTSENPGKEGVINRFRRRIQEKVKNVQLLQSKSTITEENQEITKDEILDIDVYFDNPQDSHNNQQTSEDDLMEKLNRLVKMKKEGFLTDAEFQAAKKKILGS
;
A
#
# COMPACT_ATOMS: atom_id res chain seq x y z
N ASN A 1 -64.16 51.85 -123.56
CA ASN A 1 -63.07 51.61 -122.59
C ASN A 1 -63.56 51.73 -121.16
N LYS A 2 -63.85 50.59 -120.51
CA LYS A 2 -63.77 50.38 -119.05
C LYS A 2 -64.01 48.89 -118.79
N PHE A 3 -62.93 48.11 -118.79
CA PHE A 3 -62.91 46.77 -118.21
C PHE A 3 -62.24 46.88 -116.85
N GLY A 4 -63.02 46.65 -115.79
CA GLY A 4 -62.49 46.47 -114.45
C GLY A 4 -62.03 45.03 -114.27
N LEU A 5 -60.81 44.85 -113.76
CA LEU A 5 -60.31 43.57 -113.26
C LEU A 5 -60.81 43.37 -111.81
N PRO A 6 -61.44 42.22 -111.48
CA PRO A 6 -61.79 41.87 -110.11
C PRO A 6 -60.76 40.90 -109.48
N LEU A 7 -60.76 40.86 -108.14
CA LEU A 7 -60.40 39.71 -107.29
C LEU A 7 -58.92 39.29 -107.17
N LEU A 8 -58.10 40.10 -106.49
CA LEU A 8 -56.82 39.65 -105.89
C LEU A 8 -56.63 40.06 -104.40
N GLY A 9 -57.61 40.73 -103.80
CA GLY A 9 -57.47 41.34 -102.46
C GLY A 9 -57.91 40.49 -101.26
N SER A 10 -58.82 39.52 -101.41
CA SER A 10 -59.40 38.78 -100.26
C SER A 10 -58.48 37.68 -99.72
N LYS A 11 -57.95 36.81 -100.60
CA LYS A 11 -56.99 35.75 -100.22
C LYS A 11 -55.71 36.32 -99.59
N ASN A 12 -55.26 37.47 -100.06
CA ASN A 12 -54.09 38.15 -99.51
C ASN A 12 -54.37 38.71 -98.10
N ARG A 13 -55.60 39.18 -97.83
CA ARG A 13 -56.02 39.60 -96.48
C ARG A 13 -56.17 38.44 -95.50
N GLU A 14 -56.71 37.31 -95.94
CA GLU A 14 -56.81 36.09 -95.12
C GLU A 14 -55.43 35.53 -94.79
N PHE A 15 -54.53 35.47 -95.77
CA PHE A 15 -53.13 35.07 -95.55
C PHE A 15 -52.41 36.03 -94.58
N GLN A 16 -52.59 37.35 -94.74
CA GLN A 16 -52.03 38.34 -93.80
C GLN A 16 -52.61 38.23 -92.39
N ALA A 17 -53.91 37.92 -92.26
CA ALA A 17 -54.55 37.73 -90.96
C ALA A 17 -54.04 36.46 -90.27
N GLU A 18 -53.90 35.36 -91.02
CA GLU A 18 -53.38 34.09 -90.52
C GLU A 18 -51.89 34.19 -90.17
N ALA A 19 -51.08 34.86 -91.00
CA ALA A 19 -49.69 35.16 -90.70
C ALA A 19 -49.55 36.01 -89.42
N LYS A 20 -50.39 37.05 -89.23
CA LYS A 20 -50.42 37.83 -87.99
C LYS A 20 -50.85 37.00 -86.78
N ARG A 21 -51.79 36.06 -86.96
CA ARG A 21 -52.23 35.13 -85.92
C ARG A 21 -51.08 34.22 -85.49
N ILE A 22 -50.39 33.61 -86.45
CA ILE A 22 -49.23 32.73 -86.19
C ILE A 22 -48.09 33.53 -85.54
N VAL A 23 -47.78 34.75 -86.02
CA VAL A 23 -46.75 35.60 -85.40
C VAL A 23 -47.12 35.95 -83.96
N ARG A 24 -48.38 36.30 -83.67
CA ARG A 24 -48.84 36.50 -82.28
C ARG A 24 -48.66 35.25 -81.43
N GLN A 25 -49.07 34.09 -81.93
CA GLN A 25 -48.89 32.82 -81.21
C GLN A 25 -47.41 32.52 -80.93
N ILE A 26 -46.52 32.80 -81.88
CA ILE A 26 -45.06 32.67 -81.69
C ILE A 26 -44.56 33.66 -80.65
N CYS A 27 -45.00 34.92 -80.69
CA CYS A 27 -44.64 35.92 -79.69
C CYS A 27 -45.13 35.52 -78.28
N ASP A 28 -46.35 35.00 -78.17
CA ASP A 28 -46.92 34.52 -76.90
C ASP A 28 -46.14 33.30 -76.38
N LEU A 29 -45.73 32.37 -77.26
CA LEU A 29 -44.87 31.23 -76.93
C LEU A 29 -43.46 31.66 -76.49
N ILE A 30 -42.85 32.62 -77.18
CA ILE A 30 -41.53 33.17 -76.81
C ILE A 30 -41.63 33.83 -75.42
N LYS A 31 -42.68 34.62 -75.18
CA LYS A 31 -42.91 35.24 -73.88
C LYS A 31 -43.12 34.19 -72.78
N HIS A 32 -43.94 33.18 -73.04
CA HIS A 32 -44.18 32.10 -72.10
C HIS A 32 -42.89 31.31 -71.77
N ASN A 33 -42.07 31.00 -72.77
CA ASN A 33 -40.79 30.33 -72.55
C ASN A 33 -39.81 31.20 -71.75
N PHE A 34 -39.77 32.51 -72.02
CA PHE A 34 -38.95 33.44 -71.24
C PHE A 34 -39.41 33.49 -69.77
N ASP A 35 -40.72 33.65 -69.53
CA ASP A 35 -41.29 33.67 -68.18
C ASP A 35 -41.01 32.35 -67.44
N LEU A 36 -41.10 31.20 -68.12
CA LEU A 36 -40.81 29.88 -67.56
C LEU A 36 -39.33 29.74 -67.16
N VAL A 37 -38.39 30.18 -67.99
CA VAL A 37 -36.95 30.15 -67.66
C VAL A 37 -36.66 31.05 -66.47
N VAL A 38 -37.22 32.27 -66.43
CA VAL A 38 -37.07 33.18 -65.28
C VAL A 38 -37.61 32.55 -63.99
N LEU A 39 -38.77 31.89 -64.05
CA LEU A 39 -39.34 31.17 -62.92
C LEU A 39 -38.46 30.00 -62.45
N GLN A 40 -37.85 29.25 -63.37
CA GLN A 40 -36.94 28.15 -63.05
C GLN A 40 -35.68 28.65 -62.35
N GLU A 41 -35.01 29.67 -62.89
CA GLU A 41 -33.84 30.30 -62.28
C GLU A 41 -34.18 30.89 -60.90
N THR A 42 -35.33 31.55 -60.77
CA THR A 42 -35.81 32.07 -59.48
C THR A 42 -36.01 30.95 -58.47
N LEU A 43 -36.57 29.81 -58.89
CA LEU A 43 -36.77 28.64 -58.03
C LEU A 43 -35.43 28.05 -57.57
N GLU A 44 -34.42 27.99 -58.43
CA GLU A 44 -33.07 27.54 -58.06
C GLU A 44 -32.42 28.46 -57.03
N ILE A 45 -32.55 29.79 -57.21
CA ILE A 45 -32.08 30.78 -56.24
C ILE A 45 -32.78 30.58 -54.88
N VAL A 46 -34.11 30.41 -54.88
CA VAL A 46 -34.88 30.18 -53.65
C VAL A 46 -34.46 28.90 -52.95
N ARG A 47 -34.24 27.81 -53.69
CA ARG A 47 -33.73 26.53 -53.12
C ARG A 47 -32.34 26.69 -52.53
N SER A 48 -31.44 27.40 -53.20
CA SER A 48 -30.10 27.69 -52.70
C SER A 48 -30.15 28.52 -51.40
N LEU A 49 -31.02 29.53 -51.35
CA LEU A 49 -31.25 30.34 -50.14
C LEU A 49 -31.82 29.48 -49.00
N GLN A 50 -32.81 28.62 -49.28
CA GLN A 50 -33.38 27.73 -48.28
C GLN A 50 -32.32 26.78 -47.69
N ASN A 51 -31.51 26.14 -48.53
CA ASN A 51 -30.42 25.29 -48.09
C ASN A 51 -29.40 26.05 -47.22
N ASN A 52 -29.10 27.30 -47.56
CA ASN A 52 -28.21 28.14 -46.76
C ASN A 52 -28.80 28.46 -45.37
N VAL A 53 -30.10 28.77 -45.30
CA VAL A 53 -30.80 29.03 -44.03
C VAL A 53 -30.82 27.77 -43.16
N GLU A 54 -31.11 26.60 -43.74
CA GLU A 54 -31.11 25.32 -43.04
C GLU A 54 -29.72 24.98 -42.49
N ASN A 55 -28.66 25.22 -43.27
CA ASN A 55 -27.28 25.02 -42.81
C ASN A 55 -26.91 25.95 -41.64
N ILE A 56 -27.24 27.24 -41.73
CA ILE A 56 -27.02 28.20 -40.63
C ILE A 56 -27.80 27.77 -39.38
N ALA A 57 -29.04 27.31 -39.53
CA ALA A 57 -29.86 26.84 -38.41
C ALA A 57 -29.30 25.56 -37.76
N SER A 58 -28.62 24.69 -38.50
CA SER A 58 -27.90 23.53 -37.94
C SER A 58 -26.69 23.99 -37.13
N GLN A 59 -25.87 24.87 -37.72
CA GLN A 59 -24.67 25.43 -37.06
C GLN A 59 -25.02 26.13 -35.75
N LEU A 60 -26.14 26.87 -35.71
CA LEU A 60 -26.61 27.52 -34.48
C LEU A 60 -27.04 26.52 -33.40
N ARG A 61 -27.66 25.40 -33.79
CA ARG A 61 -28.07 24.35 -32.85
C ARG A 61 -26.86 23.63 -32.26
N GLU A 62 -25.89 23.27 -33.09
CA GLU A 62 -24.62 22.67 -32.65
C GLU A 62 -23.90 23.59 -31.67
N PHE A 63 -23.86 24.89 -31.95
CA PHE A 63 -23.27 25.87 -31.05
C PHE A 63 -23.98 25.94 -29.69
N ASN A 64 -25.32 25.99 -29.70
CA ASN A 64 -26.08 26.06 -28.46
C ASN A 64 -25.86 24.80 -27.60
N ASN A 65 -25.72 23.63 -28.22
CA ASN A 65 -25.39 22.40 -27.51
C ASN A 65 -23.99 22.47 -26.89
N LEU A 66 -22.99 22.94 -27.64
CA LEU A 66 -21.63 23.12 -27.12
C LEU A 66 -21.60 24.06 -25.90
N LEU A 67 -22.30 25.20 -25.97
CA LEU A 67 -22.39 26.13 -24.83
C LEU A 67 -23.05 25.49 -23.61
N ASN A 68 -24.12 24.71 -23.82
CA ASN A 68 -24.79 24.03 -22.72
C ASN A 68 -23.91 22.95 -22.10
N ASN A 69 -23.14 22.20 -22.90
CA ASN A 69 -22.21 21.20 -22.38
C ASN A 69 -21.10 21.87 -21.56
N LEU A 70 -20.43 22.89 -22.10
CA LEU A 70 -19.42 23.66 -21.38
C LEU A 70 -19.95 24.25 -20.07
N LYS A 71 -21.17 24.80 -20.11
CA LYS A 71 -21.84 25.30 -18.91
C LYS A 71 -22.01 24.20 -17.87
N ASN A 72 -22.54 23.04 -18.27
CA ASN A 72 -22.73 21.90 -17.37
C ASN A 72 -21.40 21.40 -16.81
N ASP A 73 -20.33 21.40 -17.61
CA ASP A 73 -18.99 21.03 -17.17
C ASP A 73 -18.46 21.96 -16.08
N TYR A 74 -18.61 23.28 -16.23
CA TYR A 74 -18.22 24.24 -15.19
C TYR A 74 -19.11 24.15 -13.94
N GLU A 75 -20.42 23.92 -14.09
CA GLU A 75 -21.33 23.71 -12.95
C GLU A 75 -21.00 22.43 -12.18
N LYS A 76 -20.63 21.36 -12.90
CA LYS A 76 -20.16 20.12 -12.31
C LYS A 76 -18.83 20.32 -11.60
N GLU A 77 -17.86 20.95 -12.24
CA GLU A 77 -16.55 21.26 -11.65
C GLU A 77 -16.69 22.12 -10.39
N GLN A 78 -17.59 23.11 -10.38
CA GLN A 78 -17.91 23.87 -9.18
C GLN A 78 -18.51 22.99 -8.08
N THR A 79 -19.40 22.06 -8.43
CA THR A 79 -20.03 21.14 -7.48
C THR A 79 -18.99 20.19 -6.90
N ASP A 80 -18.15 19.58 -7.75
CA ASP A 80 -17.07 18.68 -7.38
C ASP A 80 -16.06 19.40 -6.47
N LEU A 81 -15.71 20.67 -6.74
CA LEU A 81 -14.84 21.47 -5.88
C LEU A 81 -15.47 21.83 -4.53
N LYS A 82 -16.79 22.01 -4.47
CA LYS A 82 -17.52 22.25 -3.20
C LYS A 82 -17.73 20.97 -2.40
N GLN A 83 -17.83 19.85 -3.09
CA GLN A 83 -17.98 18.50 -2.53
C GLN A 83 -16.63 17.81 -2.32
N LEU A 84 -15.52 18.46 -2.66
CA LEU A 84 -14.18 17.94 -2.42
C LEU A 84 -14.05 17.77 -0.91
N ASP A 85 -14.23 16.52 -0.49
CA ASP A 85 -14.62 16.17 0.86
C ASP A 85 -13.56 16.67 1.84
N PHE A 86 -14.02 17.43 2.83
CA PHE A 86 -13.27 17.75 4.04
C PHE A 86 -12.81 16.47 4.77
N ASP A 87 -13.38 15.30 4.45
CA ASP A 87 -13.07 14.00 5.04
C ASP A 87 -11.78 13.33 4.48
N GLU A 88 -11.32 13.70 3.28
CA GLU A 88 -10.04 13.16 2.72
C GLU A 88 -8.82 14.06 3.01
N MET A 89 -9.04 15.29 3.49
CA MET A 89 -7.97 16.19 3.90
C MET A 89 -7.58 15.95 5.36
N SER A 90 -6.34 15.54 5.60
CA SER A 90 -5.70 15.66 6.92
C SER A 90 -5.36 17.13 7.15
N GLY A 91 -6.35 17.95 7.51
CA GLY A 91 -6.20 19.38 7.73
C GLY A 91 -7.52 20.14 7.80
N GLU A 92 -7.44 21.45 8.03
CA GLU A 92 -8.62 22.31 8.10
C GLU A 92 -8.62 23.33 6.95
N ALA A 93 -9.64 23.24 6.10
CA ALA A 93 -9.85 24.22 5.06
C ALA A 93 -10.49 25.49 5.65
N ILE A 94 -9.76 26.60 5.59
CA ILE A 94 -10.17 27.91 6.13
C ILE A 94 -10.79 28.76 5.00
N PHE A 95 -11.73 28.18 4.25
CA PHE A 95 -12.50 28.86 3.21
C PHE A 95 -13.96 28.97 3.65
N ALA A 96 -14.47 30.20 3.78
CA ALA A 96 -15.89 30.42 4.00
C ALA A 96 -16.63 30.49 2.66
N GLU A 97 -17.90 30.05 2.56
CA GLU A 97 -18.71 30.25 1.34
C GLU A 97 -18.84 31.74 0.96
N GLU A 98 -18.78 32.62 1.97
CA GLU A 98 -18.75 34.07 1.81
C GLU A 98 -17.54 34.55 1.00
N ASP A 99 -16.41 33.82 1.04
CA ASP A 99 -15.22 34.12 0.25
C ASP A 99 -15.45 33.90 -1.23
N ILE A 100 -16.23 32.89 -1.63
CA ILE A 100 -16.55 32.66 -3.06
C ILE A 100 -17.34 33.85 -3.61
N ASN A 101 -18.29 34.36 -2.83
CA ASN A 101 -19.09 35.52 -3.21
C ASN A 101 -18.24 36.81 -3.23
N ASN A 102 -17.35 36.99 -2.26
CA ASN A 102 -16.42 38.13 -2.23
C ASN A 102 -15.42 38.06 -3.40
N CYS A 103 -14.84 36.89 -3.68
CA CYS A 103 -14.00 36.65 -4.85
C CYS A 103 -14.75 37.01 -6.13
N SER A 104 -15.98 36.55 -6.29
CA SER A 104 -16.82 36.87 -7.46
C SER A 104 -17.03 38.38 -7.59
N GLN A 105 -17.34 39.08 -6.50
CA GLN A 105 -17.56 40.54 -6.51
C GLN A 105 -16.28 41.33 -6.79
N ILE A 106 -15.11 40.88 -6.32
CA ILE A 106 -13.83 41.56 -6.57
C ILE A 106 -13.34 41.30 -8.00
N LEU A 107 -13.48 40.07 -8.51
CA LEU A 107 -13.09 39.72 -9.87
C LEU A 107 -14.01 40.39 -10.89
N LEU A 108 -15.33 40.36 -10.66
CA LEU A 108 -16.39 40.86 -11.52
C LEU A 108 -17.32 41.81 -10.75
N PRO A 109 -16.91 43.07 -10.50
CA PRO A 109 -17.77 44.06 -9.85
C PRO A 109 -19.07 44.25 -10.64
N PRO A 110 -20.24 44.38 -9.99
CA PRO A 110 -21.53 44.51 -10.68
C PRO A 110 -21.57 45.68 -11.69
N GLU A 111 -20.85 46.75 -11.37
CA GLU A 111 -20.74 47.97 -12.18
C GLU A 111 -19.97 47.74 -13.49
N GLU A 112 -18.98 46.83 -13.49
CA GLU A 112 -18.10 46.53 -14.62
C GLU A 112 -18.47 45.22 -15.33
N LEU A 113 -19.39 44.43 -14.77
CA LEU A 113 -19.77 43.09 -15.22
C LEU A 113 -20.03 43.05 -16.73
N LYS A 114 -20.87 43.96 -17.23
CA LYS A 114 -21.24 44.00 -18.64
C LYS A 114 -20.05 44.31 -19.54
N SER A 115 -19.24 45.31 -19.19
CA SER A 115 -18.05 45.68 -19.97
C SER A 115 -17.01 44.57 -20.00
N GLN A 116 -16.80 43.89 -18.87
CA GLN A 116 -15.82 42.80 -18.77
C GLN A 116 -16.29 41.55 -19.51
N LEU A 117 -17.57 41.20 -19.43
CA LEU A 117 -18.13 40.09 -20.21
C LEU A 117 -18.04 40.34 -21.73
N VAL A 118 -18.25 41.59 -22.16
CA VAL A 118 -18.07 41.99 -23.57
C VAL A 118 -16.60 41.87 -23.97
N GLN A 119 -15.67 42.34 -23.13
CA GLN A 119 -14.23 42.25 -23.38
C GLN A 119 -13.78 40.78 -23.45
N LEU A 120 -14.17 39.96 -22.48
CA LEU A 120 -13.88 38.52 -22.44
C LEU A 120 -14.38 37.83 -23.72
N SER A 121 -15.65 38.06 -24.07
CA SER A 121 -16.25 37.51 -25.30
C SER A 121 -15.51 37.96 -26.55
N SER A 122 -15.05 39.22 -26.60
CA SER A 122 -14.29 39.75 -27.73
C SER A 122 -12.90 39.15 -27.86
N GLU A 123 -12.22 38.88 -26.74
CA GLU A 123 -10.88 38.30 -26.73
C GLU A 123 -10.90 36.80 -27.07
N ILE A 124 -11.90 36.06 -26.57
CA ILE A 124 -12.11 34.64 -26.95
C ILE A 124 -12.39 34.51 -28.45
N THR A 125 -13.15 35.44 -29.03
CA THR A 125 -13.52 35.38 -30.46
C THR A 125 -12.52 36.07 -31.39
N LYS A 126 -11.46 36.68 -30.85
CA LYS A 126 -10.43 37.39 -31.60
C LYS A 126 -9.60 36.51 -32.57
N PRO A 127 -9.26 35.24 -32.23
CA PRO A 127 -8.47 34.38 -33.10
C PRO A 127 -9.14 34.01 -34.43
N SER A 128 -10.47 34.20 -34.58
CA SER A 128 -11.23 33.87 -35.80
C SER A 128 -11.33 35.02 -36.81
N GLY A 129 -10.39 35.97 -36.74
CA GLY A 129 -10.06 36.88 -37.84
C GLY A 129 -11.03 38.04 -38.11
N ASP A 130 -12.30 37.97 -37.71
CA ASP A 130 -13.30 38.98 -38.13
C ASP A 130 -14.09 39.68 -37.01
N GLY A 131 -13.95 39.27 -35.75
CA GLY A 131 -14.45 40.03 -34.58
C GLY A 131 -15.93 40.46 -34.59
N LYS A 132 -16.76 39.88 -35.48
CA LYS A 132 -18.12 40.38 -35.78
C LYS A 132 -19.22 39.34 -35.60
N SER A 133 -18.90 38.05 -35.50
CA SER A 133 -19.92 37.03 -35.28
C SER A 133 -19.35 35.78 -34.63
N ILE A 134 -19.95 35.40 -33.50
CA ILE A 134 -19.72 34.12 -32.82
C ILE A 134 -20.00 32.93 -33.76
N ALA A 135 -20.93 33.09 -34.72
CA ALA A 135 -21.21 32.07 -35.71
C ALA A 135 -20.04 31.80 -36.68
N ILE A 136 -19.12 32.76 -36.87
CA ILE A 136 -17.93 32.60 -37.72
C ILE A 136 -16.82 31.89 -36.93
N PHE A 137 -16.64 32.24 -35.65
CA PHE A 137 -15.69 31.58 -34.74
C PHE A 137 -15.84 30.05 -34.71
N LEU A 138 -17.08 29.56 -34.87
CA LEU A 138 -17.42 28.14 -34.80
C LEU A 138 -17.41 27.45 -36.16
N ARG A 139 -17.40 28.23 -37.24
CA ARG A 139 -17.43 27.73 -38.63
C ARG A 139 -16.04 27.40 -39.15
N GLU A 140 -15.00 28.01 -38.57
CA GLU A 140 -13.61 27.64 -38.80
C GLU A 140 -13.33 26.28 -38.16
N LYS A 141 -13.73 25.21 -38.87
CA LYS A 141 -13.41 23.79 -38.69
C LYS A 141 -13.07 23.37 -37.25
N VAL A 142 -14.06 22.77 -36.60
CA VAL A 142 -13.86 21.71 -35.58
C VAL A 142 -12.99 22.17 -34.41
N ARG A 143 -13.37 23.27 -33.76
CA ARG A 143 -12.90 23.53 -32.41
C ARG A 143 -13.61 22.54 -31.50
N GLU A 144 -12.88 21.51 -31.08
CA GLU A 144 -13.37 20.54 -30.10
C GLU A 144 -13.68 21.25 -28.78
N GLU A 145 -14.63 20.70 -28.02
CA GLU A 145 -15.07 21.27 -26.74
C GLU A 145 -13.89 21.58 -25.79
N GLY A 146 -12.89 20.70 -25.74
CA GLY A 146 -11.67 20.90 -24.95
C GLY A 146 -10.86 22.13 -25.38
N GLN A 147 -10.75 22.42 -26.68
CA GLN A 147 -10.00 23.60 -27.16
C GLN A 147 -10.71 24.91 -26.81
N VAL A 148 -12.04 24.92 -26.90
CA VAL A 148 -12.84 26.08 -26.49
C VAL A 148 -12.74 26.28 -24.97
N LYS A 149 -12.81 25.19 -24.19
CA LYS A 149 -12.62 25.23 -22.73
C LYS A 149 -11.24 25.79 -22.36
N GLU A 150 -10.18 25.31 -23.01
CA GLU A 150 -8.81 25.76 -22.77
C GLU A 150 -8.62 27.25 -23.10
N GLU A 151 -9.12 27.73 -24.23
CA GLU A 151 -9.05 29.16 -24.58
C GLU A 151 -9.85 30.04 -23.62
N ILE A 152 -11.03 29.59 -23.16
CA ILE A 152 -11.78 30.28 -22.12
C ILE A 152 -10.93 30.39 -20.86
N ASN A 153 -10.38 29.29 -20.36
CA ASN A 153 -9.56 29.26 -19.15
C ASN A 153 -8.35 30.20 -19.27
N LEU A 154 -7.55 30.07 -20.34
CA LEU A 154 -6.38 30.92 -20.56
C LEU A 154 -6.75 32.41 -20.67
N THR A 155 -7.87 32.74 -21.30
CA THR A 155 -8.32 34.14 -21.43
C THR A 155 -8.81 34.68 -20.09
N VAL A 156 -9.55 33.88 -19.33
CA VAL A 156 -10.00 34.23 -17.98
C VAL A 156 -8.78 34.46 -17.07
N ASP A 157 -7.83 33.52 -17.02
CA ASP A 157 -6.62 33.63 -16.20
C ASP A 157 -5.80 34.86 -16.56
N ARG A 158 -5.65 35.16 -17.85
CA ARG A 158 -4.92 36.35 -18.30
C ARG A 158 -5.60 37.66 -17.89
N LEU A 159 -6.93 37.74 -17.99
CA LEU A 159 -7.68 38.97 -17.68
C LEU A 159 -7.88 39.16 -16.18
N PHE A 160 -8.07 38.07 -15.43
CA PHE A 160 -8.49 38.09 -14.04
C PHE A 160 -7.42 37.62 -13.05
N GLY A 161 -6.39 36.88 -13.48
CA GLY A 161 -5.38 36.30 -12.59
C GLY A 161 -4.62 37.32 -11.74
N ILE A 162 -4.36 38.52 -12.28
CA ILE A 162 -3.72 39.63 -11.53
C ILE A 162 -4.65 40.20 -10.45
N ARG A 163 -5.97 40.12 -10.63
CA ARG A 163 -6.94 40.51 -9.61
C ARG A 163 -7.04 39.41 -8.55
N SER A 164 -6.97 38.15 -8.95
CA SER A 164 -7.00 36.99 -8.04
C SER A 164 -5.90 37.00 -6.99
N THR A 165 -4.67 37.42 -7.35
CA THR A 165 -3.54 37.48 -6.40
C THR A 165 -3.75 38.47 -5.25
N ASN A 166 -4.60 39.49 -5.42
CA ASN A 166 -4.91 40.45 -4.35
C ASN A 166 -6.10 40.02 -3.48
N ILE A 167 -6.83 38.95 -3.87
CA ILE A 167 -8.03 38.46 -3.18
C ILE A 167 -7.66 37.41 -2.13
N VAL A 168 -6.60 36.64 -2.39
CA VAL A 168 -6.12 35.59 -1.49
C VAL A 168 -5.58 36.23 -0.22
N THR A 169 -6.41 36.27 0.81
CA THR A 169 -5.97 36.64 2.16
C THR A 169 -5.14 35.49 2.71
N SER A 170 -3.90 35.78 3.15
CA SER A 170 -3.01 34.78 3.74
C SER A 170 -3.73 33.86 4.73
N VAL A 171 -3.52 32.55 4.61
CA VAL A 171 -4.11 31.53 5.50
C VAL A 171 -3.76 31.80 6.95
N ILE A 172 -2.56 32.30 7.24
CA ILE A 172 -2.17 32.71 8.61
C ILE A 172 -3.11 33.80 9.12
N LYS A 173 -3.37 34.83 8.31
CA LYS A 173 -4.25 35.93 8.70
C LYS A 173 -5.69 35.44 8.93
N ARG A 174 -6.18 34.54 8.07
CA ARG A 174 -7.51 33.91 8.22
C ARG A 174 -7.59 33.08 9.49
N PHE A 175 -6.59 32.24 9.75
CA PHE A 175 -6.50 31.46 10.98
C PHE A 175 -6.56 32.35 12.22
N LEU A 176 -5.78 33.43 12.26
CA LEU A 176 -5.80 34.37 13.38
C LEU A 176 -7.15 35.10 13.51
N GLN A 177 -7.88 35.32 12.42
CA GLN A 177 -9.21 35.94 12.46
C GLN A 177 -10.30 34.97 12.93
N ASN A 178 -10.23 33.69 12.52
CA ASN A 178 -11.25 32.69 12.79
C ASN A 178 -11.20 32.16 14.23
N TYR A 179 -10.02 32.10 14.84
CA TYR A 179 -9.88 31.62 16.22
C TYR A 179 -9.51 32.75 17.18
N SER A 180 -10.15 32.71 18.36
CA SER A 180 -9.82 33.60 19.47
C SER A 180 -8.36 33.39 19.90
N SER A 181 -7.73 34.41 20.48
CA SER A 181 -6.33 34.29 20.92
C SER A 181 -6.06 33.15 21.90
N ALA A 182 -7.08 32.74 22.67
CA ALA A 182 -6.97 31.62 23.62
C ALA A 182 -7.04 30.25 22.92
N ASP A 183 -7.76 30.14 21.81
CA ASP A 183 -8.06 28.84 21.17
C ASP A 183 -7.08 28.48 20.05
N ARG A 184 -6.32 29.47 19.54
CA ARG A 184 -5.39 29.29 18.40
C ARG A 184 -4.37 28.17 18.63
N SER A 185 -3.69 28.15 19.76
CA SER A 185 -2.68 27.12 20.06
C SER A 185 -3.32 25.74 20.18
N THR A 186 -4.46 25.64 20.87
CA THR A 186 -5.22 24.40 21.01
C THR A 186 -5.67 23.85 19.67
N ARG A 187 -6.27 24.68 18.80
CA ARG A 187 -6.75 24.21 17.50
C ARG A 187 -5.61 23.82 16.57
N LEU A 188 -4.54 24.61 16.51
CA LEU A 188 -3.38 24.26 15.70
C LEU A 188 -2.74 22.95 16.18
N GLY A 189 -2.68 22.74 17.49
CA GLY A 189 -2.25 21.47 18.08
C GLY A 189 -3.15 20.30 17.70
N GLN A 190 -4.47 20.48 17.68
CA GLN A 190 -5.43 19.46 17.22
C GLN A 190 -5.23 19.12 15.74
N ILE A 191 -5.09 20.11 14.85
CA ILE A 191 -4.81 19.88 13.42
C ILE A 191 -3.51 19.06 13.26
N MET A 192 -2.48 19.38 14.05
CA MET A 192 -1.22 18.65 14.02
C MET A 192 -1.32 17.21 14.55
N GLN A 193 -2.27 16.93 15.44
CA GLN A 193 -2.58 15.58 15.95
C GLN A 193 -3.45 14.79 14.96
N GLU A 194 -4.44 15.43 14.34
CA GLU A 194 -5.27 14.85 13.27
C GLU A 194 -4.41 14.44 12.06
N ALA A 195 -3.27 15.09 11.85
CA ALA A 195 -2.29 14.74 10.82
C ALA A 195 -1.26 13.67 11.25
N GLU A 196 -1.35 13.10 12.46
CA GLU A 196 -0.47 12.00 12.87
C GLU A 196 -0.86 10.65 12.24
N PRO A 197 0.07 9.67 12.15
CA PRO A 197 -0.25 8.34 11.67
C PRO A 197 -1.44 7.73 12.43
N LEU A 198 -2.40 7.16 11.69
CA LEU A 198 -3.61 6.54 12.24
C LEU A 198 -3.29 5.46 13.30
N LEU A 199 -2.18 4.74 13.09
CA LEU A 199 -1.76 3.67 13.97
C LEU A 199 -0.63 4.18 14.89
N PRO A 200 -0.74 3.94 16.21
CA PRO A 200 0.24 4.43 17.16
C PRO A 200 1.60 3.79 16.89
N LEU A 201 2.65 4.61 16.91
CA LEU A 201 4.03 4.14 16.70
C LEU A 201 4.76 4.00 18.06
N ASP A 202 5.45 2.89 18.25
CA ASP A 202 6.34 2.59 19.37
C ASP A 202 7.80 2.78 18.96
N PHE A 203 8.33 3.95 19.27
CA PHE A 203 9.74 4.30 19.05
C PHE A 203 10.70 3.65 20.06
N ASN A 204 10.19 2.94 21.08
CA ASN A 204 11.03 2.21 22.04
C ASN A 204 11.25 0.74 21.64
N ALA A 205 10.82 0.33 20.44
CA ALA A 205 10.98 -1.05 19.98
C ALA A 205 12.47 -1.49 20.05
N PRO A 206 12.81 -2.68 20.60
CA PRO A 206 14.19 -3.08 20.89
C PRO A 206 15.18 -3.04 19.72
N TYR A 207 14.68 -3.15 18.49
CA TYR A 207 15.47 -3.14 17.26
C TYR A 207 15.34 -1.83 16.46
N PHE A 208 14.54 -0.88 16.95
CA PHE A 208 14.48 0.47 16.40
C PHE A 208 15.47 1.34 17.14
N ARG A 209 16.54 1.73 16.45
CA ARG A 209 17.41 2.80 16.92
C ARG A 209 16.79 4.12 16.53
N ASP A 210 16.15 4.78 17.47
CA ASP A 210 15.67 6.14 17.25
C ASP A 210 16.86 7.08 17.01
N SER A 211 16.71 7.96 16.04
CA SER A 211 17.74 8.94 15.67
C SER A 211 17.08 10.08 14.92
N ASP A 212 17.59 11.30 15.07
CA ASP A 212 17.07 12.50 14.40
C ASP A 212 16.99 12.37 12.87
N ALA A 213 17.79 11.49 12.25
CA ALA A 213 17.73 11.21 10.82
C ALA A 213 16.52 10.34 10.40
N LYS A 214 15.80 9.75 11.35
CA LYS A 214 14.68 8.82 11.12
C LYS A 214 13.31 9.41 11.41
N HIS A 215 13.26 10.61 11.96
CA HIS A 215 12.03 11.37 12.10
C HIS A 215 12.33 12.80 11.63
N SER A 216 11.56 13.29 10.69
CA SER A 216 11.67 14.66 10.21
C SER A 216 10.31 15.33 10.31
N GLN A 217 10.31 16.53 10.88
CA GLN A 217 9.15 17.41 10.89
C GLN A 217 9.50 18.71 10.17
N LEU A 218 8.66 19.13 9.24
CA LEU A 218 8.79 20.37 8.49
C LEU A 218 7.47 21.11 8.50
N ILE A 219 7.52 22.41 8.81
CA ILE A 219 6.35 23.29 8.73
C ILE A 219 6.66 24.42 7.74
N GLY A 220 6.02 24.37 6.59
CA GLY A 220 6.19 25.31 5.49
C GLY A 220 5.10 26.38 5.45
N PHE A 221 5.46 27.65 5.52
CA PHE A 221 4.53 28.77 5.32
C PHE A 221 5.24 30.01 4.78
N LYS A 222 4.48 30.96 4.22
CA LYS A 222 5.07 32.22 3.74
C LYS A 222 5.61 33.04 4.90
N ASP A 223 6.92 33.25 4.89
CA ASP A 223 7.61 34.01 5.90
C ASP A 223 7.70 35.49 5.51
N THR A 224 6.97 36.35 6.22
CA THR A 224 6.98 37.81 6.06
C THR A 224 7.20 38.49 7.41
N ASP A 225 7.60 39.77 7.39
CA ASP A 225 7.76 40.58 8.61
C ASP A 225 6.43 41.04 9.23
N ASP A 226 5.29 40.55 8.72
CA ASP A 226 3.96 40.91 9.18
C ASP A 226 3.71 40.46 10.62
N GLU A 227 2.98 41.28 11.37
CA GLU A 227 2.65 41.00 12.77
C GLU A 227 1.87 39.69 12.92
N GLY A 228 1.02 39.35 11.94
CA GLY A 228 0.31 38.07 11.92
C GLY A 228 1.25 36.86 11.80
N VAL A 229 2.27 36.95 10.95
CA VAL A 229 3.27 35.87 10.80
C VAL A 229 4.12 35.72 12.05
N LYS A 230 4.47 36.84 12.71
CA LYS A 230 5.17 36.82 14.01
C LYS A 230 4.32 36.15 15.11
N GLN A 231 3.04 36.49 15.19
CA GLN A 231 2.12 35.84 16.13
C GLN A 231 2.00 34.33 15.86
N PHE A 232 1.87 33.95 14.59
CA PHE A 232 1.80 32.53 14.21
C PHE A 232 3.08 31.76 14.54
N LYS A 233 4.25 32.34 14.28
CA LYS A 233 5.54 31.79 14.71
C LYS A 233 5.63 31.62 16.23
N ASN A 234 5.14 32.60 16.99
CA ASN A 234 5.12 32.49 18.45
C ASN A 234 4.22 31.35 18.92
N ILE A 235 3.05 31.15 18.30
CA ILE A 235 2.17 30.00 18.61
C ILE A 235 2.92 28.68 18.37
N LEU A 236 3.59 28.53 17.22
CA LEU A 236 4.34 27.31 16.91
C LEU A 236 5.51 27.06 17.88
N VAL A 237 6.34 28.08 18.13
CA VAL A 237 7.60 27.91 18.89
C VAL A 237 7.37 27.96 20.40
N GLN A 238 6.57 28.91 20.89
CA GLN A 238 6.40 29.15 22.33
C GLN A 238 5.25 28.32 22.92
N ASP A 239 4.11 28.26 22.24
CA ASP A 239 2.93 27.58 22.81
C ASP A 239 2.93 26.08 22.51
N LEU A 240 3.37 25.68 21.30
CA LEU A 240 3.41 24.28 20.85
C LEU A 240 4.79 23.63 20.96
N GLY A 241 5.85 24.38 21.29
CA GLY A 241 7.18 23.84 21.52
C GLY A 241 7.90 23.33 20.27
N ILE A 242 7.52 23.80 19.07
CA ILE A 242 8.14 23.38 17.81
C ILE A 242 9.50 24.06 17.63
N ASP A 243 10.52 23.27 17.29
CA ASP A 243 11.88 23.78 17.07
C ASP A 243 11.92 24.71 15.84
N ASN A 244 12.54 25.87 15.98
CA ASN A 244 12.60 26.88 14.93
C ASN A 244 13.28 26.38 13.64
N ASN A 245 14.17 25.38 13.71
CA ASN A 245 14.83 24.78 12.56
C ASN A 245 13.88 23.97 11.66
N THR A 246 12.73 23.53 12.19
CA THR A 246 11.69 22.82 11.44
C THR A 246 10.83 23.76 10.58
N LEU A 247 10.83 25.07 10.90
CA LEU A 247 10.08 26.07 10.15
C LEU A 247 10.81 26.42 8.85
N LYS A 248 10.13 26.28 7.71
CA LYS A 248 10.69 26.55 6.38
C LYS A 248 9.86 27.63 5.66
N PRO A 249 10.51 28.65 5.08
CA PRO A 249 9.80 29.66 4.30
C PRO A 249 9.31 29.07 2.97
N THR A 250 8.08 29.39 2.59
CA THR A 250 7.50 29.07 1.27
C THR A 250 7.05 30.35 0.56
N GLN A 251 6.66 30.25 -0.72
CA GLN A 251 6.15 31.40 -1.49
C GLN A 251 4.61 31.51 -1.46
N ALA A 252 3.92 30.45 -1.05
CA ALA A 252 2.47 30.33 -1.11
C ALA A 252 1.79 31.00 0.09
N GLU A 253 0.86 31.93 -0.15
CA GLU A 253 0.09 32.62 0.90
C GLU A 253 -1.15 31.85 1.37
N ASP A 254 -1.61 30.93 0.53
CA ASP A 254 -2.86 30.19 0.60
C ASP A 254 -2.74 28.83 1.28
N GLN A 255 -1.58 28.48 1.82
CA GLN A 255 -1.38 27.20 2.50
C GLN A 255 -0.31 27.24 3.60
N ILE A 256 -0.49 26.37 4.58
CA ILE A 256 0.52 25.99 5.58
C ILE A 256 0.71 24.47 5.42
N LEU A 257 1.93 24.05 5.15
CA LEU A 257 2.27 22.64 4.96
C LEU A 257 2.87 22.09 6.25
N ILE A 258 2.28 21.03 6.80
CA ILE A 258 2.85 20.32 7.95
C ILE A 258 3.21 18.92 7.45
N VAL A 259 4.49 18.60 7.44
CA VAL A 259 5.01 17.32 6.97
C VAL A 259 5.70 16.63 8.12
N LYS A 260 5.26 15.41 8.43
CA LYS A 260 5.90 14.48 9.37
C LYS A 260 6.31 13.24 8.59
N GLU A 261 7.61 12.97 8.54
CA GLU A 261 8.17 11.80 7.87
C GLU A 261 8.86 10.89 8.89
N TYR A 262 8.63 9.60 8.74
CA TYR A 262 9.26 8.55 9.54
C TYR A 262 10.05 7.63 8.62
N ALA A 263 11.37 7.58 8.78
CA ALA A 263 12.24 6.66 8.05
C ALA A 263 12.21 5.28 8.73
N ALA A 264 11.06 4.60 8.63
CA ALA A 264 10.90 3.20 9.03
C ALA A 264 9.73 2.58 8.27
N PHE A 265 9.80 1.26 8.01
CA PHE A 265 8.63 0.52 7.54
C PHE A 265 7.59 0.53 8.67
N PRO A 266 6.45 1.21 8.52
CA PRO A 266 5.55 1.53 9.64
C PRO A 266 5.13 0.30 10.42
N LEU A 267 4.97 -0.85 9.74
CA LEU A 267 4.53 -2.09 10.38
C LEU A 267 5.37 -2.48 11.60
N ARG A 268 6.71 -2.34 11.57
CA ARG A 268 7.53 -2.74 12.72
C ARG A 268 7.36 -1.84 13.94
N LEU A 269 6.99 -0.58 13.71
CA LEU A 269 6.79 0.41 14.76
C LEU A 269 5.35 0.48 15.23
N ILE A 270 4.38 -0.12 14.55
CA ILE A 270 2.99 -0.06 15.02
C ILE A 270 2.88 -0.76 16.38
N ALA A 271 2.54 0.03 17.40
CA ALA A 271 2.26 -0.47 18.72
C ALA A 271 1.03 -1.38 18.68
N ASN A 272 1.00 -2.38 19.57
CA ASN A 272 -0.15 -3.27 19.76
C ASN A 272 -0.52 -4.11 18.52
N LEU A 273 0.40 -4.31 17.56
CA LEU A 273 0.16 -5.23 16.44
C LEU A 273 -0.26 -6.63 16.91
N GLN A 274 0.34 -7.14 17.99
CA GLN A 274 -0.04 -8.42 18.58
C GLN A 274 -1.48 -8.41 19.11
N GLN A 275 -1.97 -7.28 19.64
CA GLN A 275 -3.35 -7.14 20.08
C GLN A 275 -4.34 -7.07 18.90
N MET A 276 -3.91 -6.53 17.75
CA MET A 276 -4.67 -6.58 16.49
C MET A 276 -4.66 -7.98 15.86
N ARG A 277 -3.54 -8.70 16.02
CA ARG A 277 -3.31 -10.05 15.50
C ARG A 277 -4.11 -11.12 16.25
N ASN A 278 -4.21 -11.02 17.58
CA ASN A 278 -4.87 -12.04 18.40
C ASN A 278 -6.35 -12.28 18.03
N PRO A 279 -7.19 -11.25 17.79
CA PRO A 279 -8.54 -11.44 17.24
C PRO A 279 -8.54 -12.13 15.89
N TYR A 280 -7.63 -11.76 14.98
CA TYR A 280 -7.50 -12.37 13.66
C TYR A 280 -7.16 -13.87 13.76
N ILE A 281 -6.14 -14.23 14.55
CA ILE A 281 -5.77 -15.64 14.82
C ILE A 281 -6.93 -16.40 15.47
N ARG A 282 -7.64 -15.77 16.41
CA ARG A 282 -8.79 -16.39 17.09
C ARG A 282 -9.90 -16.71 16.09
N GLU A 283 -10.20 -15.80 15.18
CA GLU A 283 -11.18 -16.02 14.11
C GLU A 283 -10.68 -17.06 13.09
N MET A 284 -9.39 -17.05 12.72
CA MET A 284 -8.79 -18.04 11.82
C MET A 284 -8.86 -19.47 12.38
N ASN A 285 -8.67 -19.63 13.69
CA ASN A 285 -8.76 -20.92 14.38
C ASN A 285 -10.20 -21.29 14.78
N SER A 286 -11.19 -20.42 14.51
CA SER A 286 -12.59 -20.71 14.76
C SER A 286 -13.15 -21.58 13.65
N SER A 287 -13.81 -22.68 14.01
CA SER A 287 -14.44 -23.60 13.05
C SER A 287 -15.66 -23.00 12.32
N THR A 288 -16.13 -21.82 12.73
CA THR A 288 -17.33 -21.16 12.22
C THR A 288 -17.07 -19.83 11.51
N SER A 289 -15.83 -19.36 11.48
CA SER A 289 -15.48 -18.06 10.89
C SER A 289 -14.98 -18.22 9.45
N PHE A 290 -15.44 -17.34 8.56
CA PHE A 290 -15.02 -17.30 7.16
C PHE A 290 -14.24 -16.00 6.92
N LEU A 291 -12.96 -15.99 7.31
CA LEU A 291 -12.07 -14.85 7.07
C LEU A 291 -11.61 -14.75 5.61
N HIS A 292 -11.57 -15.88 4.92
CA HIS A 292 -11.16 -15.98 3.53
C HIS A 292 -12.26 -16.64 2.70
N ASN A 293 -12.42 -16.19 1.47
CA ASN A 293 -13.38 -16.77 0.52
C ASN A 293 -12.95 -18.17 0.03
N ASP A 294 -11.69 -18.55 0.26
CA ASP A 294 -11.12 -19.85 -0.09
C ASP A 294 -10.40 -20.43 1.15
N ASN A 295 -10.78 -21.63 1.56
CA ASN A 295 -10.22 -22.33 2.71
C ASN A 295 -9.04 -23.25 2.35
N GLN A 296 -8.67 -23.34 1.06
CA GLN A 296 -7.56 -24.15 0.58
C GLN A 296 -6.26 -23.34 0.43
N ILE A 297 -6.35 -22.01 0.50
CA ILE A 297 -5.21 -21.12 0.31
C ILE A 297 -4.69 -20.66 1.68
N PHE A 298 -3.48 -21.09 2.02
CA PHE A 298 -2.74 -20.57 3.17
C PHE A 298 -2.14 -19.20 2.80
N PHE A 299 -2.71 -18.14 3.35
CA PHE A 299 -2.12 -16.81 3.25
C PHE A 299 -1.06 -16.67 4.35
N ALA A 300 0.12 -16.15 3.98
CA ALA A 300 1.05 -15.62 4.99
C ALA A 300 0.32 -14.56 5.82
N ASP A 301 0.55 -14.55 7.14
CA ASP A 301 -0.25 -13.73 8.05
C ASP A 301 -0.09 -12.24 7.71
N ILE A 302 -1.20 -11.50 7.64
CA ILE A 302 -1.18 -10.06 7.31
C ILE A 302 -0.38 -9.29 8.37
N ILE A 303 -0.34 -9.82 9.60
CA ILE A 303 0.46 -9.29 10.70
C ILE A 303 1.48 -10.39 11.10
N PRO A 304 2.79 -10.21 10.84
CA PRO A 304 3.77 -11.23 11.15
C PRO A 304 3.91 -11.43 12.68
N PRO A 305 4.38 -12.61 13.12
CA PRO A 305 4.77 -12.82 14.50
C PRO A 305 5.86 -11.85 14.98
N ASP A 306 5.96 -11.71 16.30
CA ASP A 306 7.01 -10.90 16.92
C ASP A 306 8.41 -11.37 16.51
N ALA A 307 9.30 -10.41 16.24
CA ALA A 307 10.64 -10.70 15.70
C ALA A 307 11.49 -11.54 16.65
N ALA A 308 11.39 -11.31 17.97
CA ALA A 308 12.12 -12.11 18.96
C ALA A 308 11.60 -13.56 18.98
N LYS A 309 10.28 -13.73 18.77
CA LYS A 309 9.71 -15.07 18.68
C LYS A 309 10.18 -15.83 17.43
N ILE A 310 10.27 -15.14 16.29
CA ILE A 310 10.81 -15.74 15.06
C ILE A 310 12.27 -16.15 15.27
N GLU A 311 13.10 -15.28 15.86
CA GLU A 311 14.52 -15.58 16.11
C GLU A 311 14.70 -16.83 17.02
N GLU A 312 13.86 -16.99 18.05
CA GLU A 312 13.85 -18.22 18.88
C GLU A 312 13.50 -19.47 18.05
N LEU A 313 12.53 -19.35 17.14
CA LEU A 313 12.08 -20.45 16.28
C LEU A 313 13.11 -20.81 15.21
N GLU A 314 13.84 -19.84 14.67
CA GLU A 314 14.94 -20.08 13.72
C GLU A 314 16.00 -21.01 14.34
N ASP A 315 16.36 -20.76 15.60
CA ASP A 315 17.33 -21.56 16.37
C ASP A 315 16.85 -23.00 16.68
N ILE A 316 15.58 -23.32 16.40
CA ILE A 316 15.01 -24.68 16.52
C ILE A 316 14.80 -25.28 15.12
N PHE A 317 14.11 -24.56 14.25
CA PHE A 317 13.67 -25.01 12.94
C PHE A 317 14.83 -25.34 11.99
N TYR A 318 15.81 -24.43 11.85
CA TYR A 318 16.92 -24.66 10.91
C TYR A 318 17.85 -25.79 11.35
N PRO A 319 18.20 -25.95 12.64
CA PRO A 319 18.89 -27.15 13.09
C PRO A 319 18.10 -28.44 12.82
N CYS A 320 16.78 -28.45 13.05
CA CYS A 320 15.94 -29.61 12.73
C CYS A 320 15.96 -29.96 11.24
N LEU A 321 15.90 -28.96 10.36
CA LEU A 321 16.06 -29.15 8.92
C LEU A 321 17.45 -29.73 8.58
N ALA A 322 18.50 -29.13 9.14
CA ALA A 322 19.88 -29.51 8.84
C ALA A 322 20.24 -30.93 9.32
N LEU A 323 19.61 -31.38 10.41
CA LEU A 323 19.79 -32.72 10.96
C LEU A 323 18.88 -33.78 10.32
N GLU A 324 18.02 -33.37 9.37
CA GLU A 324 17.04 -34.21 8.69
C GLU A 324 15.98 -34.77 9.69
N LEU A 325 15.67 -34.01 10.76
CA LEU A 325 14.60 -34.31 11.73
C LEU A 325 13.21 -33.91 11.20
N ILE A 326 13.19 -32.98 10.24
CA ILE A 326 12.04 -32.64 9.42
C ILE A 326 12.36 -33.17 8.01
N GLN A 327 11.42 -33.89 7.40
CA GLN A 327 11.57 -34.52 6.09
C GLN A 327 10.69 -33.81 5.06
N LYS A 328 11.12 -33.77 3.80
CA LYS A 328 10.29 -33.26 2.71
C LYS A 328 9.30 -34.34 2.27
N ASN A 329 8.01 -34.02 2.23
CA ASN A 329 6.98 -34.84 1.61
C ASN A 329 6.44 -34.13 0.36
N GLY A 330 6.99 -34.47 -0.81
CA GLY A 330 6.77 -33.71 -2.05
C GLY A 330 7.50 -32.36 -2.07
N ASP A 331 7.11 -31.50 -3.01
CA ASP A 331 7.74 -30.18 -3.21
C ASP A 331 7.15 -29.09 -2.29
N GLU A 332 5.95 -29.33 -1.73
CA GLU A 332 5.15 -28.31 -1.05
C GLU A 332 5.17 -28.42 0.48
N LEU A 333 5.52 -29.59 1.05
CA LEU A 333 5.35 -29.85 2.49
C LEU A 333 6.60 -30.42 3.17
N LEU A 334 6.75 -30.03 4.43
CA LEU A 334 7.73 -30.50 5.40
C LEU A 334 6.99 -31.25 6.52
N GLU A 335 7.51 -32.40 6.93
CA GLU A 335 6.86 -33.27 7.91
C GLU A 335 7.79 -33.68 9.05
N PHE A 336 7.22 -33.77 10.25
CA PHE A 336 7.87 -34.40 11.39
C PHE A 336 6.85 -35.17 12.24
N GLN A 337 7.29 -36.25 12.85
CA GLN A 337 6.45 -37.09 13.71
C GLN A 337 6.68 -36.74 15.17
N TYR A 338 5.60 -36.60 15.93
CA TYR A 338 5.66 -36.39 17.37
C TYR A 338 4.55 -37.14 18.09
N TYR A 339 4.85 -37.53 19.33
CA TYR A 339 3.89 -38.21 20.20
C TYR A 339 2.97 -37.20 20.87
N ASN A 340 1.65 -37.45 20.83
CA ASN A 340 0.68 -36.62 21.54
C ASN A 340 0.21 -37.32 22.82
N ASP A 341 0.71 -36.84 23.96
CA ASP A 341 0.41 -37.39 25.29
C ASP A 341 -1.09 -37.36 25.63
N MET A 342 -1.87 -36.42 25.07
CA MET A 342 -3.30 -36.31 25.37
C MET A 342 -4.14 -37.38 24.66
N ARG A 343 -3.64 -37.93 23.55
CA ARG A 343 -4.37 -38.90 22.72
C ARG A 343 -3.70 -40.27 22.67
N ASP A 344 -2.52 -40.41 23.28
CA ASP A 344 -1.75 -41.67 23.33
C ASP A 344 -1.43 -42.21 21.92
N THR A 345 -1.17 -41.29 20.98
CA THR A 345 -0.94 -41.62 19.56
C THR A 345 0.14 -40.75 18.92
N ASP A 346 0.89 -41.33 17.99
CA ASP A 346 1.80 -40.61 17.11
C ASP A 346 1.02 -39.78 16.08
N TYR A 347 1.41 -38.51 15.93
CA TYR A 347 0.90 -37.59 14.92
C TYR A 347 2.02 -37.17 13.96
N THR A 348 1.68 -37.04 12.68
CA THR A 348 2.52 -36.36 11.69
C THR A 348 2.06 -34.90 11.63
N ALA A 349 2.95 -33.97 11.93
CA ALA A 349 2.76 -32.54 11.65
C ALA A 349 3.24 -32.24 10.24
N GLU A 350 2.46 -31.44 9.51
CA GLU A 350 2.77 -30.89 8.20
C GLU A 350 3.05 -29.38 8.36
N LEU A 351 4.10 -28.90 7.72
CA LEU A 351 4.52 -27.50 7.65
C LEU A 351 4.76 -27.12 6.18
N SER A 352 4.63 -25.84 5.84
CA SER A 352 5.01 -25.35 4.50
C SER A 352 6.48 -25.62 4.15
N SER A 353 6.79 -25.92 2.88
CA SER A 353 8.18 -26.00 2.39
C SER A 353 8.86 -24.63 2.25
N VAL A 354 8.11 -23.54 2.35
CA VAL A 354 8.62 -22.17 2.41
C VAL A 354 8.90 -21.79 3.86
N TRP A 355 10.16 -21.46 4.16
CA TRP A 355 10.65 -21.35 5.54
C TRP A 355 9.99 -20.26 6.36
N ASN A 356 9.65 -19.11 5.78
CA ASN A 356 8.94 -18.07 6.51
C ASN A 356 7.53 -18.50 6.91
N GLN A 357 6.81 -19.15 6.00
CA GLN A 357 5.47 -19.68 6.28
C GLN A 357 5.55 -20.77 7.36
N ALA A 358 6.53 -21.68 7.28
CA ALA A 358 6.74 -22.69 8.32
C ALA A 358 7.06 -22.08 9.69
N LEU A 359 7.89 -21.03 9.74
CA LEU A 359 8.20 -20.30 10.99
C LEU A 359 6.97 -19.58 11.54
N GLU A 360 6.13 -18.99 10.67
CA GLU A 360 4.86 -18.37 11.06
C GLU A 360 3.85 -19.40 11.61
N GLU A 361 3.72 -20.55 10.95
CA GLU A 361 2.89 -21.67 11.40
C GLU A 361 3.33 -22.17 12.79
N LEU A 362 4.64 -22.37 12.98
CA LEU A 362 5.20 -22.75 14.28
C LEU A 362 4.95 -21.68 15.34
N ALA A 363 5.10 -20.40 15.01
CA ALA A 363 4.81 -19.30 15.93
C ALA A 363 3.34 -19.30 16.40
N ASN A 364 2.42 -19.78 15.57
CA ASN A 364 0.99 -19.86 15.87
C ASN A 364 0.58 -21.18 16.54
N ARG A 365 1.40 -22.24 16.43
CA ARG A 365 1.14 -23.58 16.96
C ARG A 365 2.15 -23.96 18.03
N GLN A 366 1.85 -23.58 19.28
CA GLN A 366 2.73 -23.84 20.43
C GLN A 366 2.93 -25.34 20.69
N ASP A 367 1.93 -26.17 20.38
CA ASP A 367 1.98 -27.63 20.45
C ASP A 367 3.07 -28.18 19.52
N MET A 368 3.06 -27.78 18.24
CA MET A 368 4.05 -28.18 17.24
C MET A 368 5.44 -27.65 17.57
N THR A 369 5.55 -26.39 18.00
CA THR A 369 6.82 -25.77 18.42
C THR A 369 7.46 -26.55 19.58
N SER A 370 6.66 -26.88 20.60
CA SER A 370 7.15 -27.60 21.78
C SER A 370 7.58 -29.02 21.42
N ALA A 371 6.81 -29.69 20.55
CA ALA A 371 7.15 -31.02 20.04
C ALA A 371 8.47 -31.01 19.25
N LEU A 372 8.63 -30.06 18.32
CA LEU A 372 9.83 -29.93 17.50
C LEU A 372 11.06 -29.61 18.34
N LYS A 373 10.93 -28.72 19.33
CA LYS A 373 11.99 -28.41 20.30
C LYS A 373 12.41 -29.66 21.09
N ASN A 374 11.45 -30.43 21.59
CA ASN A 374 11.72 -31.68 22.30
C ASN A 374 12.42 -32.72 21.42
N ILE A 375 12.07 -32.81 20.13
CA ILE A 375 12.75 -33.70 19.17
C ILE A 375 14.21 -33.27 19.00
N LEU A 376 14.46 -31.96 18.82
CA LEU A 376 15.80 -31.41 18.70
C LEU A 376 16.64 -31.67 19.96
N ASP A 377 16.09 -31.37 21.13
CA ASP A 377 16.79 -31.52 22.41
C ASP A 377 17.16 -32.99 22.68
N LYS A 378 16.23 -33.94 22.43
CA LYS A 378 16.49 -35.38 22.52
C LYS A 378 17.55 -35.85 21.54
N GLU A 379 17.59 -35.28 20.34
CA GLU A 379 18.63 -35.62 19.37
C GLU A 379 19.99 -35.05 19.79
N VAL A 380 20.01 -33.81 20.29
CA VAL A 380 21.21 -33.15 20.82
C VAL A 380 21.77 -33.87 22.05
N GLU A 381 20.95 -34.52 22.87
CA GLU A 381 21.38 -35.36 23.99
C GLU A 381 22.17 -36.60 23.56
N LYS A 382 21.90 -37.16 22.38
CA LYS A 382 22.61 -38.35 21.87
C LYS A 382 23.99 -38.04 21.28
N ILE A 383 24.30 -36.76 21.05
CA ILE A 383 25.53 -36.34 20.38
C ILE A 383 26.72 -36.49 21.35
N ASP A 384 27.63 -37.41 21.02
CA ASP A 384 28.99 -37.48 21.56
C ASP A 384 30.02 -36.98 20.53
N GLU A 385 31.31 -36.94 20.89
CA GLU A 385 32.37 -36.46 19.98
C GLU A 385 32.46 -37.28 18.68
N GLN A 386 32.37 -38.60 18.78
CA GLN A 386 32.55 -39.48 17.63
C GLN A 386 31.37 -39.34 16.66
N LEU A 387 30.14 -39.29 17.17
CA LEU A 387 28.93 -39.06 16.38
C LEU A 387 28.89 -37.64 15.83
N TRP A 388 29.37 -36.66 16.60
CA TRP A 388 29.45 -35.27 16.15
C TRP A 388 30.32 -35.14 14.90
N GLU A 389 31.57 -35.61 14.95
CA GLU A 389 32.50 -35.47 13.82
C GLU A 389 32.11 -36.32 12.62
N ASN A 390 31.68 -37.57 12.85
CA ASN A 390 31.47 -38.54 11.78
C ASN A 390 30.05 -38.53 11.18
N HIS A 391 29.06 -37.95 11.87
CA HIS A 391 27.67 -37.98 11.41
C HIS A 391 27.03 -36.59 11.36
N TYR A 392 26.87 -35.93 12.51
CA TYR A 392 26.10 -34.68 12.60
C TYR A 392 26.80 -33.52 11.89
N PHE A 393 28.11 -33.39 12.04
CA PHE A 393 28.86 -32.32 11.39
C PHE A 393 28.84 -32.42 9.86
N LEU A 394 28.92 -33.64 9.32
CA LEU A 394 28.79 -33.87 7.88
C LEU A 394 27.39 -33.48 7.35
N LYS A 395 26.33 -33.76 8.11
CA LYS A 395 24.96 -33.32 7.78
C LYS A 395 24.85 -31.80 7.75
N LEU A 396 25.39 -31.11 8.76
CA LEU A 396 25.41 -29.64 8.77
C LEU A 396 26.19 -29.06 7.59
N GLN A 397 27.36 -29.62 7.25
CA GLN A 397 28.13 -29.17 6.08
C GLN A 397 27.39 -29.39 4.76
N LYS A 398 26.71 -30.54 4.62
CA LYS A 398 25.88 -30.85 3.45
C LYS A 398 24.73 -29.84 3.33
N PHE A 399 24.07 -29.53 4.43
CA PHE A 399 22.98 -28.56 4.46
C PHE A 399 23.45 -27.15 4.10
N VAL A 400 24.56 -26.66 4.70
CA VAL A 400 25.14 -25.36 4.33
C VAL A 400 25.47 -25.29 2.84
N LYS A 401 26.09 -26.33 2.27
CA LYS A 401 26.35 -26.40 0.83
C LYS A 401 25.08 -26.40 -0.01
N GLN A 402 24.00 -27.03 0.45
CA GLN A 402 22.71 -27.00 -0.26
C GLN A 402 22.15 -25.58 -0.27
N ILE A 403 22.23 -24.86 0.85
CA ILE A 403 21.77 -23.47 0.95
C ILE A 403 22.62 -22.54 0.10
N ASP A 404 23.94 -22.72 0.10
CA ASP A 404 24.84 -21.90 -0.70
C ASP A 404 24.56 -22.00 -2.20
N ASN A 405 24.05 -23.16 -2.64
CA ASN A 405 23.69 -23.46 -4.02
C ASN A 405 22.19 -23.27 -4.32
N LEU A 406 21.39 -22.68 -3.41
CA LEU A 406 20.01 -22.33 -3.73
C LEU A 406 19.98 -21.34 -4.90
N PRO A 407 19.13 -21.57 -5.91
CA PRO A 407 19.00 -20.65 -7.04
C PRO A 407 18.23 -19.39 -6.61
N GLU A 408 18.48 -18.27 -7.30
CA GLU A 408 17.91 -16.96 -6.92
C GLU A 408 16.37 -16.90 -7.02
N ASP A 409 15.77 -17.82 -7.79
CA ASP A 409 14.33 -17.98 -7.97
C ASP A 409 13.67 -18.89 -6.91
N ASP A 410 14.45 -19.53 -6.03
CA ASP A 410 13.91 -20.32 -4.92
C ASP A 410 13.27 -19.42 -3.86
N LEU A 411 12.07 -19.78 -3.40
CA LEU A 411 11.31 -19.03 -2.39
C LEU A 411 12.07 -18.89 -1.06
N ASN A 412 13.03 -19.78 -0.78
CA ASN A 412 13.85 -19.76 0.43
C ASN A 412 15.19 -19.01 0.27
N TYR A 413 15.55 -18.60 -0.95
CA TYR A 413 16.81 -17.88 -1.24
C TYR A 413 17.04 -16.65 -0.33
N PRO A 414 16.04 -15.79 -0.02
CA PRO A 414 16.24 -14.62 0.83
C PRO A 414 16.75 -14.92 2.24
N TYR A 415 16.57 -16.15 2.74
CA TYR A 415 16.95 -16.55 4.09
C TYR A 415 18.36 -17.14 4.19
N LYS A 416 19.07 -17.27 3.06
CA LYS A 416 20.44 -17.83 3.00
C LYS A 416 21.38 -17.18 4.03
N ASP A 417 21.40 -15.86 4.07
CA ASP A 417 22.26 -15.08 4.97
C ASP A 417 21.89 -15.24 6.45
N THR A 418 20.60 -15.46 6.76
CA THR A 418 20.14 -15.74 8.13
C THR A 418 20.61 -17.12 8.59
N VAL A 419 20.55 -18.12 7.70
CA VAL A 419 20.87 -19.51 8.05
C VAL A 419 22.37 -19.77 8.09
N VAL A 420 23.12 -19.30 7.09
CA VAL A 420 24.57 -19.56 6.93
C VAL A 420 25.40 -18.43 7.52
N GLY A 421 24.92 -17.19 7.48
CA GLY A 421 25.64 -16.01 7.92
C GLY A 421 26.35 -15.29 6.77
N THR A 422 26.77 -14.04 7.05
CA THR A 422 27.51 -13.21 6.10
C THR A 422 28.95 -13.01 6.57
N PRO A 423 29.94 -13.15 5.67
CA PRO A 423 31.33 -12.88 6.04
C PRO A 423 31.53 -11.38 6.33
N PRO A 424 32.46 -11.03 7.24
CA PRO A 424 32.80 -9.64 7.49
C PRO A 424 33.39 -8.99 6.24
N THR A 425 32.93 -7.80 5.90
CA THR A 425 33.49 -6.95 4.84
C THR A 425 33.98 -5.63 5.45
N SER A 426 34.62 -4.77 4.65
CA SER A 426 35.05 -3.43 5.10
C SER A 426 33.88 -2.53 5.54
N GLU A 427 32.65 -2.86 5.16
CA GLU A 427 31.44 -2.06 5.41
C GLU A 427 30.45 -2.73 6.38
N ASN A 428 30.54 -4.06 6.57
CA ASN A 428 29.64 -4.83 7.42
C ASN A 428 30.45 -5.74 8.37
N PRO A 429 30.23 -5.71 9.71
CA PRO A 429 30.93 -6.57 10.65
C PRO A 429 30.72 -8.08 10.45
N GLY A 430 29.85 -8.49 9.52
CA GLY A 430 29.46 -9.88 9.29
C GLY A 430 28.46 -10.34 10.35
N LYS A 431 27.59 -11.28 9.97
CA LYS A 431 26.56 -11.82 10.86
C LYS A 431 26.74 -13.33 10.98
N GLU A 432 26.80 -13.84 12.20
CA GLU A 432 26.83 -15.29 12.45
C GLU A 432 25.45 -15.90 12.13
N GLY A 433 25.42 -16.87 11.20
CA GLY A 433 24.20 -17.58 10.84
C GLY A 433 23.75 -18.59 11.89
N VAL A 434 22.46 -18.93 11.87
CA VAL A 434 21.82 -19.86 12.81
C VAL A 434 22.56 -21.20 12.91
N ILE A 435 22.95 -21.79 11.77
CA ILE A 435 23.62 -23.11 11.76
C ILE A 435 25.01 -23.03 12.38
N ASN A 436 25.70 -21.91 12.23
CA ASN A 436 27.01 -21.69 12.85
C ASN A 436 26.89 -21.49 14.37
N ARG A 437 25.87 -20.75 14.83
CA ARG A 437 25.54 -20.66 16.27
C ARG A 437 25.25 -22.03 16.87
N PHE A 438 24.42 -22.84 16.20
CA PHE A 438 24.11 -24.20 16.62
C PHE A 438 25.36 -25.08 16.68
N ARG A 439 26.21 -25.03 15.64
CA ARG A 439 27.48 -25.75 15.60
C ARG A 439 28.37 -25.40 16.79
N ARG A 440 28.53 -24.11 17.09
CA ARG A 440 29.35 -23.64 18.22
C ARG A 440 28.81 -24.17 19.55
N ARG A 441 27.50 -24.09 19.76
CA ARG A 441 26.82 -24.61 20.95
C ARG A 441 27.08 -26.12 21.16
N ILE A 442 27.02 -26.93 20.11
CA ILE A 442 27.30 -28.37 20.22
C ILE A 442 28.79 -28.64 20.47
N GLN A 443 29.69 -27.91 19.81
CA GLN A 443 31.13 -28.06 20.04
C GLN A 443 31.53 -27.72 21.49
N GLU A 444 30.92 -26.68 22.08
CA GLU A 444 31.09 -26.35 23.49
C GLU A 444 30.57 -27.48 24.40
N LYS A 445 29.38 -28.03 24.09
CA LYS A 445 28.81 -29.17 24.83
C LYS A 445 29.74 -30.39 24.81
N VAL A 446 30.23 -30.80 23.64
CA VAL A 446 31.10 -31.97 23.49
C VAL A 446 32.43 -31.79 24.23
N LYS A 447 33.06 -30.61 24.12
CA LYS A 447 34.30 -30.29 24.85
C LYS A 447 34.11 -30.31 26.38
N ASN A 448 32.99 -29.80 26.87
CA ASN A 448 32.68 -29.77 28.29
C ASN A 448 32.46 -31.19 28.86
N VAL A 449 31.82 -32.09 28.10
CA VAL A 449 31.65 -33.50 28.48
C VAL A 449 33.00 -34.22 28.59
N GLN A 450 33.96 -33.94 27.70
CA GLN A 450 35.31 -34.49 27.80
C GLN A 450 36.10 -33.97 28.99
N LEU A 451 36.00 -32.68 29.32
CA LEU A 451 36.64 -32.09 30.50
C LEU A 451 36.13 -32.72 31.80
N LEU A 452 34.85 -33.11 31.85
CA LEU A 452 34.25 -33.83 32.97
C LEU A 452 34.67 -35.31 33.02
N GLN A 453 34.77 -35.98 31.86
CA GLN A 453 35.24 -37.36 31.77
C GLN A 453 36.75 -37.49 32.08
N SER A 454 37.59 -36.57 31.60
CA SER A 454 39.03 -36.55 31.86
C SER A 454 39.39 -36.18 33.31
N LYS A 455 38.56 -35.37 34.00
CA LYS A 455 38.67 -35.16 35.45
C LYS A 455 38.24 -36.38 36.27
N SER A 456 37.34 -37.21 35.76
CA SER A 456 36.87 -38.42 36.45
C SER A 456 37.91 -39.56 36.40
N THR A 457 38.84 -39.56 35.44
CA THR A 457 39.89 -40.60 35.31
C THR A 457 41.20 -40.27 36.04
N ILE A 458 41.31 -39.11 36.72
CA ILE A 458 42.54 -38.69 37.42
C ILE A 458 42.40 -38.75 38.95
N THR A 459 41.28 -39.24 39.51
CA THR A 459 41.10 -39.30 40.97
C THR A 459 41.40 -40.68 41.57
N GLU A 460 42.55 -41.27 41.22
CA GLU A 460 43.27 -42.25 42.06
C GLU A 460 44.78 -42.08 41.83
N GLU A 461 45.35 -40.97 42.31
CA GLU A 461 46.59 -40.93 43.11
C GLU A 461 47.15 -39.49 43.22
N ASN A 462 47.46 -39.13 44.47
CA ASN A 462 48.25 -38.00 44.94
C ASN A 462 47.53 -36.66 45.17
N GLN A 463 47.22 -36.46 46.45
CA GLN A 463 47.04 -35.18 47.12
C GLN A 463 48.31 -34.33 47.00
N GLU A 464 48.18 -33.09 46.55
CA GLU A 464 48.89 -31.98 47.18
C GLU A 464 48.13 -30.66 47.00
N ILE A 465 48.02 -29.95 48.11
CA ILE A 465 47.27 -28.72 48.31
C ILE A 465 48.12 -27.54 47.82
N THR A 466 47.58 -26.69 46.96
CA THR A 466 47.96 -25.26 46.99
C THR A 466 46.76 -24.38 46.63
N LYS A 467 46.63 -23.33 47.45
CA LYS A 467 45.57 -22.33 47.48
C LYS A 467 45.78 -21.24 46.43
N ASP A 468 44.65 -20.57 46.17
CA ASP A 468 44.47 -19.23 45.60
C ASP A 468 44.61 -19.08 44.08
N GLU A 469 43.47 -19.00 43.40
CA GLU A 469 43.10 -17.80 42.63
C GLU A 469 41.59 -17.79 42.34
N ILE A 470 40.95 -16.69 42.73
CA ILE A 470 39.51 -16.40 42.62
C ILE A 470 39.26 -15.79 41.24
N LEU A 471 38.29 -16.33 40.50
CA LEU A 471 37.63 -15.63 39.40
C LEU A 471 36.12 -15.82 39.55
N ASP A 472 35.46 -14.73 39.88
CA ASP A 472 34.00 -14.56 39.93
C ASP A 472 33.38 -14.85 38.56
N ILE A 473 32.43 -15.78 38.53
CA ILE A 473 31.40 -15.86 37.49
C ILE A 473 30.06 -15.98 38.22
N ASP A 474 29.32 -14.86 38.23
CA ASP A 474 27.94 -14.77 38.67
C ASP A 474 27.06 -15.66 37.76
N VAL A 475 26.57 -16.77 38.32
CA VAL A 475 25.49 -17.54 37.72
C VAL A 475 24.24 -17.33 38.55
N TYR A 476 23.34 -16.48 38.05
CA TYR A 476 21.97 -16.39 38.51
C TYR A 476 21.24 -17.71 38.18
N PHE A 477 21.07 -18.56 39.19
CA PHE A 477 20.06 -19.62 39.18
C PHE A 477 18.86 -19.14 39.99
N ASP A 478 17.78 -18.80 39.29
CA ASP A 478 16.46 -18.63 39.90
C ASP A 478 15.96 -20.00 40.37
N ASN A 479 15.80 -20.12 41.69
CA ASN A 479 15.06 -21.18 42.35
C ASN A 479 13.55 -20.91 42.21
N PRO A 480 12.74 -21.85 41.72
CA PRO A 480 11.33 -21.91 42.07
C PRO A 480 11.19 -22.69 43.39
N GLN A 481 10.51 -22.07 44.35
CA GLN A 481 10.18 -22.64 45.65
C GLN A 481 9.39 -23.96 45.54
N ASP A 482 9.76 -24.90 46.41
CA ASP A 482 8.93 -26.00 46.89
C ASP A 482 7.56 -25.53 47.38
N SER A 483 6.51 -26.32 47.12
CA SER A 483 5.46 -26.64 48.09
C SER A 483 4.62 -27.87 47.67
N HIS A 484 4.67 -28.90 48.54
CA HIS A 484 3.70 -29.98 48.75
C HIS A 484 3.60 -31.13 47.72
N ASN A 485 4.18 -32.31 48.03
CA ASN A 485 3.49 -33.35 48.81
C ASN A 485 4.39 -34.59 49.04
N ASN A 486 4.31 -35.12 50.26
CA ASN A 486 5.05 -36.28 50.74
C ASN A 486 4.24 -37.57 50.51
N GLN A 487 4.95 -38.69 50.31
CA GLN A 487 4.51 -40.09 50.50
C GLN A 487 3.61 -40.75 49.42
N GLN A 488 4.17 -41.08 48.24
CA GLN A 488 3.64 -42.19 47.42
C GLN A 488 4.62 -42.82 46.41
N THR A 489 5.93 -42.56 46.49
CA THR A 489 6.88 -42.83 45.40
C THR A 489 7.59 -44.19 45.43
N SER A 490 7.43 -45.03 46.46
CA SER A 490 8.26 -46.25 46.58
C SER A 490 7.67 -47.50 45.93
N GLU A 491 6.34 -47.63 45.79
CA GLU A 491 5.71 -48.84 45.22
C GLU A 491 5.57 -48.77 43.70
N ASP A 492 5.31 -47.57 43.14
CA ASP A 492 5.20 -47.37 41.69
C ASP A 492 6.54 -47.56 40.97
N ASP A 493 7.64 -47.07 41.56
CA ASP A 493 9.01 -47.27 41.03
C ASP A 493 9.44 -48.75 41.08
N LEU A 494 8.93 -49.52 42.06
CA LEU A 494 9.15 -50.97 42.16
C LEU A 494 8.39 -51.75 41.07
N MET A 495 7.13 -51.37 40.81
CA MET A 495 6.31 -51.99 39.77
C MET A 495 6.79 -51.65 38.36
N GLU A 496 7.29 -50.44 38.14
CA GLU A 496 7.88 -50.02 36.88
C GLU A 496 9.17 -50.81 36.57
N LYS A 497 10.04 -50.98 37.57
CA LYS A 497 11.24 -51.83 37.46
C LYS A 497 10.90 -53.29 37.16
N LEU A 498 9.83 -53.83 37.74
CA LEU A 498 9.38 -55.20 37.49
C LEU A 498 8.82 -55.38 36.08
N ASN A 499 8.03 -54.41 35.59
CA ASN A 499 7.49 -54.41 34.23
C ASN A 499 8.59 -54.31 33.17
N ARG A 500 9.62 -53.49 33.42
CA ARG A 500 10.80 -53.40 32.54
C ARG A 500 11.58 -54.71 32.50
N LEU A 501 11.73 -55.41 33.63
CA LEU A 501 12.38 -56.72 33.69
C LEU A 501 11.60 -57.79 32.90
N VAL A 502 10.27 -57.79 32.98
CA VAL A 502 9.39 -58.71 32.23
C VAL A 502 9.47 -58.45 30.73
N LYS A 503 9.54 -57.17 30.33
CA LYS A 503 9.71 -56.77 28.92
C LYS A 503 11.06 -57.25 28.36
N MET A 504 12.16 -57.07 29.10
CA MET A 504 13.49 -57.55 28.70
C MET A 504 13.57 -59.09 28.56
N LYS A 505 12.83 -59.85 29.37
CA LYS A 505 12.71 -61.31 29.18
C LYS A 505 11.91 -61.68 27.93
N LYS A 506 10.79 -60.99 27.65
CA LYS A 506 9.99 -61.25 26.44
C LYS A 506 10.74 -60.92 25.16
N GLU A 507 11.62 -59.93 25.22
CA GLU A 507 12.47 -59.49 24.10
C GLU A 507 13.76 -60.31 23.97
N GLY A 508 13.98 -61.32 24.84
CA GLY A 508 15.10 -62.26 24.74
C GLY A 508 16.45 -61.74 25.27
N PHE A 509 16.48 -60.57 25.90
CA PHE A 509 17.70 -59.94 26.43
C PHE A 509 18.21 -60.55 27.74
N LEU A 510 17.46 -61.46 28.36
CA LEU A 510 17.82 -62.12 29.63
C LEU A 510 17.54 -63.62 29.55
N THR A 511 18.48 -64.44 30.04
CA THR A 511 18.23 -65.87 30.26
C THR A 511 17.33 -66.10 31.47
N ASP A 512 16.69 -67.29 31.56
CA ASP A 512 15.80 -67.61 32.69
C ASP A 512 16.50 -67.53 34.05
N ALA A 513 17.80 -67.84 34.12
CA ALA A 513 18.59 -67.73 35.34
C ALA A 513 18.85 -66.27 35.75
N GLU A 514 19.18 -65.40 34.80
CA GLU A 514 19.44 -63.97 35.03
C GLU A 514 18.17 -63.21 35.39
N PHE A 515 17.04 -63.55 34.76
CA PHE A 515 15.74 -62.99 35.08
C PHE A 515 15.31 -63.32 36.52
N GLN A 516 15.50 -64.56 36.97
CA GLN A 516 15.15 -64.95 38.35
C GLN A 516 16.07 -64.29 39.39
N ALA A 517 17.37 -64.15 39.10
CA ALA A 517 18.31 -63.46 39.98
C ALA A 517 17.97 -61.97 40.11
N ALA A 518 17.66 -61.28 39.01
CA ALA A 518 17.29 -59.87 39.02
C ALA A 518 15.91 -59.63 39.65
N LYS A 519 14.93 -60.51 39.40
CA LYS A 519 13.61 -60.46 40.06
C LYS A 519 13.73 -60.60 41.57
N LYS A 520 14.61 -61.50 42.05
CA LYS A 520 14.86 -61.70 43.49
C LYS A 520 15.58 -60.51 44.14
N LYS A 521 16.38 -59.77 43.38
CA LYS A 521 17.06 -58.54 43.83
C LYS A 521 16.10 -57.35 43.94
N ILE A 522 15.08 -57.28 43.08
CA ILE A 522 14.06 -56.22 43.08
C ILE A 522 13.01 -56.45 44.16
N LEU A 523 12.55 -57.69 44.36
CA LEU A 523 11.49 -58.00 45.32
C LEU A 523 11.94 -58.02 46.79
N GLY A 524 13.23 -57.85 47.07
CA GLY A 524 13.80 -58.06 48.40
C GLY A 524 13.72 -59.54 48.82
N SER A 525 14.61 -59.97 49.71
CA SER A 525 14.49 -61.29 50.37
C SER A 525 13.81 -61.12 51.70
#